data_AF-A0AAW9D0R7-F1
#
_entry.id   AF-A0AAW9D0R7-F1
#
_cell.length_a   1.000
_cell.length_b   1.000
_cell.length_c   1.000
_cell.angle_alpha   90.00
_cell.angle_beta   90.00
_cell.angle_gamma   90.00
#
_symmetry.space_group_name_H-M   'P 1'
#
loop_
_entity.id
_entity.type
_entity.pdbx_description
1 polymer ?
#
loop_
_entity_poly.entity_id
_entity_poly.type
_entity_poly.pdbx_seq_one_letter_code
_entity_poly.pdbx_strand_id
1 'polypeptide(L)' 'MRVVPHRSVDRYRRARTVSGGGHDAIHLAKHCPSVMVFIPCVCGLSHGEAEDVLPGDATRGANVLLGAVRDRAGIAGR' A
#
# COMPACT_ATOMS: atom_id res chain seq x y z
N MET A 1 1.95 9.62 -10.20
CA MET A 1 2.16 9.80 -8.75
C MET A 1 1.54 11.13 -8.37
N ARG A 2 0.42 11.13 -7.62
CA ARG A 2 -0.20 12.39 -7.17
C ARG A 2 0.41 12.72 -5.82
N VAL A 3 1.28 13.73 -5.77
CA VAL A 3 1.77 14.29 -4.51
C VAL A 3 0.59 14.95 -3.81
N VAL A 4 0.15 14.35 -2.71
CA VAL A 4 -0.80 14.96 -1.79
C VAL A 4 -0.03 15.39 -0.54
N PRO A 5 -0.29 16.58 0.02
CA PRO A 5 0.38 17.00 1.25
C PRO A 5 0.07 15.96 2.35
N HIS A 6 1.12 15.49 3.03
CA HIS A 6 0.95 14.51 4.10
C HIS A 6 0.14 15.16 5.22
N ARG A 7 -1.09 14.72 5.41
CA ARG A 7 -1.90 15.00 6.60
C ARG A 7 -2.09 13.68 7.32
N SER A 8 -1.90 13.66 8.64
CA SER A 8 -2.34 12.54 9.46
C SER A 8 -3.85 12.38 9.26
N VAL A 9 -4.24 11.40 8.45
CA VAL A 9 -5.64 11.07 8.24
C VAL A 9 -6.05 10.09 9.33
N ASP A 10 -7.04 10.48 10.12
CA ASP A 10 -7.68 9.62 11.11
C ASP A 10 -8.28 8.35 10.47
N ARG A 11 -8.62 8.42 9.17
CA ARG A 11 -9.19 7.30 8.43
C ARG A 11 -8.78 7.31 6.95
N TYR A 12 -8.25 6.20 6.46
CA TYR A 12 -8.06 5.96 5.02
C TYR A 12 -9.36 5.50 4.36
N ARG A 13 -9.71 6.10 3.22
CA ARG A 13 -10.78 5.61 2.36
C ARG A 13 -10.20 4.68 1.32
N ARG A 14 -10.87 3.55 1.08
CA ARG A 14 -10.52 2.67 -0.04
C ARG A 14 -10.66 3.47 -1.35
N ALA A 15 -9.56 3.62 -2.07
CA ALA A 15 -9.51 4.31 -3.34
C ALA A 15 -8.78 3.42 -4.35
N ARG A 16 -9.21 3.46 -5.61
CA ARG A 16 -8.45 2.87 -6.71
C ARG A 16 -7.37 3.86 -7.13
N THR A 17 -6.13 3.40 -7.16
CA THR A 17 -4.97 4.16 -7.58
C THR A 17 -4.24 3.40 -8.68
N VAL A 18 -3.69 4.14 -9.65
CA VAL A 18 -2.77 3.61 -10.66
C VAL A 18 -1.34 3.79 -10.15
N SER A 19 -0.53 2.72 -10.18
CA SER A 19 0.89 2.82 -9.85
C SER A 19 1.63 3.67 -10.87
N GLY A 20 2.39 4.66 -10.40
CA GLY A 20 3.28 5.45 -11.26
C GLY A 20 4.67 4.84 -11.46
N GLY A 21 5.09 3.93 -10.57
CA GLY A 21 6.39 3.24 -10.63
C GLY A 21 6.26 1.78 -11.05
N GLY A 22 7.36 1.22 -11.55
CA GLY A 22 7.49 -0.22 -11.79
C GLY A 22 7.53 -1.00 -10.47
N HIS A 23 6.89 -2.17 -10.42
CA HIS A 23 6.89 -3.07 -9.28
C HIS A 23 6.89 -4.52 -9.77
N ASP A 24 7.49 -5.43 -9.00
CA ASP A 24 7.51 -6.86 -9.36
C ASP A 24 6.12 -7.46 -9.54
N ALA A 25 5.13 -6.94 -8.79
CA ALA A 25 3.73 -7.30 -8.92
C ALA A 25 3.18 -7.12 -10.34
N ILE A 26 3.72 -6.20 -11.14
CA ILE A 26 3.34 -6.00 -12.55
C ILE A 26 3.74 -7.21 -13.39
N HIS A 27 4.92 -7.79 -13.11
CA HIS A 27 5.39 -8.99 -13.79
C HIS A 27 4.63 -10.23 -13.28
N LEU A 28 4.42 -10.35 -11.98
CA LEU A 28 3.65 -11.45 -11.38
C LEU A 28 2.19 -11.49 -11.86
N ALA A 29 1.57 -10.32 -12.11
CA ALA A 29 0.20 -10.23 -12.62
C ALA A 29 -0.03 -10.94 -13.96
N LYS A 30 1.04 -11.22 -14.74
CA LYS A 30 0.96 -11.99 -15.98
C LYS A 30 0.78 -13.50 -15.74
N HIS A 31 1.09 -13.98 -14.54
CA HIS A 31 1.16 -15.40 -14.21
C HIS A 31 0.17 -15.80 -13.11
N CYS A 32 -0.23 -14.88 -12.23
CA CYS A 32 -1.21 -15.15 -11.18
C CYS A 32 -2.00 -13.89 -10.77
N PRO A 33 -3.21 -14.05 -10.19
CA PRO A 33 -3.96 -12.92 -9.65
C PRO A 33 -3.13 -12.15 -8.61
N SER A 34 -2.86 -10.88 -8.93
CA SER A 34 -1.95 -10.03 -8.16
C SER A 34 -2.62 -8.69 -7.85
N VAL A 35 -2.34 -8.15 -6.67
CA VAL A 35 -2.83 -6.84 -6.22
C VAL A 35 -1.76 -6.16 -5.37
N MET A 36 -1.79 -4.84 -5.32
CA MET A 36 -0.90 -4.04 -4.49
C MET A 36 -1.69 -3.23 -3.46
N VAL A 37 -1.09 -3.01 -2.30
CA VAL A 37 -1.59 -2.12 -1.25
C VAL A 37 -0.61 -0.94 -1.15
N PHE A 38 -1.12 0.28 -1.29
CA PHE A 38 -0.33 1.49 -1.14
C PHE A 38 -0.65 2.21 0.17
N ILE A 39 0.41 2.74 0.77
CA ILE A 39 0.38 3.69 1.89
C ILE A 39 0.98 5.02 1.43
N PRO A 40 0.65 6.15 2.08
CA PRO A 40 1.29 7.41 1.74
C PRO A 40 2.74 7.45 2.21
N CYS A 41 3.53 8.26 1.50
CA CYS A 41 4.86 8.68 1.89
C CYS A 41 4.84 10.19 2.17
N VAL A 42 5.68 10.67 3.09
CA VAL A 42 5.82 12.10 3.43
C VAL A 42 6.14 12.91 2.18
N CYS A 43 5.26 13.88 1.90
CA CYS A 43 5.31 14.72 0.71
C CYS A 43 5.33 13.95 -0.63
N GLY A 44 4.95 12.66 -0.62
CA GLY A 44 5.07 11.79 -1.78
C GLY A 44 6.49 11.70 -2.32
N LEU A 45 7.52 11.79 -1.48
CA LEU A 45 8.91 11.61 -1.89
C LEU A 45 9.22 10.13 -2.08
N SER A 46 10.18 9.82 -2.95
CA SER A 46 10.73 8.47 -3.10
C SER A 46 12.10 8.53 -3.79
N HIS A 47 12.94 7.53 -3.59
CA HIS A 47 14.31 7.45 -4.13
C HIS A 47 15.23 8.58 -3.61
N GLY A 48 15.08 8.95 -2.34
CA GLY A 48 15.92 9.95 -1.70
C GLY A 48 15.98 9.75 -0.20
N GLU A 49 17.01 10.29 0.45
CA GLU A 49 17.25 10.13 1.89
C GLU A 49 16.15 10.75 2.77
N ALA A 50 15.38 11.69 2.21
CA ALA A 50 14.22 12.29 2.87
C ALA A 50 12.90 11.52 2.65
N GLU A 51 12.93 10.37 1.97
CA GLU A 51 11.80 9.45 1.88
C GLU A 51 11.46 8.90 3.27
N ASP A 52 10.21 9.08 3.70
CA ASP A 52 9.77 8.66 5.04
C ASP A 52 8.28 8.29 5.07
N VAL A 53 7.92 7.41 6.00
CA VAL A 53 6.56 6.91 6.22
C VAL A 53 6.24 6.98 7.71
N LEU A 54 5.09 7.58 8.05
CA LEU A 54 4.69 7.62 9.45
C LEU A 54 4.38 6.20 9.99
N PRO A 55 4.79 5.87 11.23
CA PRO A 55 4.56 4.54 11.82
C PRO A 55 3.10 4.07 11.80
N GLY A 56 2.15 5.01 11.96
CA GLY A 56 0.72 4.71 11.88
C GLY A 56 0.26 4.28 10.48
N ASP A 57 0.88 4.81 9.43
CA ASP A 57 0.57 4.47 8.04
C ASP A 57 1.13 3.12 7.65
N ALA A 58 2.38 2.85 8.06
CA ALA A 58 2.99 1.53 7.94
C ALA A 58 2.13 0.45 8.64
N THR A 59 1.71 0.71 9.88
CA THR A 59 0.87 -0.22 10.65
C THR A 59 -0.47 -0.49 9.97
N ARG A 60 -1.15 0.55 9.47
CA ARG A 60 -2.43 0.39 8.75
C ARG A 60 -2.27 -0.38 7.44
N GLY A 61 -1.22 -0.10 6.66
CA GLY A 61 -0.91 -0.83 5.44
C GLY A 61 -0.64 -2.30 5.70
N ALA A 62 0.17 -2.61 6.72
CA ALA A 62 0.49 -3.97 7.12
C ALA A 62 -0.77 -4.74 7.55
N ASN A 63 -1.68 -4.11 8.30
CA ASN A 63 -2.95 -4.75 8.69
C ASN A 63 -3.84 -5.09 7.49
N VAL A 64 -3.91 -4.21 6.48
CA VAL A 64 -4.65 -4.50 5.23
C VAL A 64 -4.02 -5.67 4.48
N LEU A 65 -2.68 -5.68 4.37
CA LEU A 65 -1.96 -6.77 3.73
C LEU A 65 -2.19 -8.10 4.47
N LEU A 66 -2.07 -8.10 5.79
CA LEU A 66 -2.30 -9.28 6.62
C LEU A 66 -3.72 -9.82 6.44
N GLY A 67 -4.74 -8.95 6.48
CA GLY A 67 -6.12 -9.35 6.22
C GLY A 67 -6.29 -10.01 4.85
N ALA A 68 -5.77 -9.37 3.80
CA ALA A 68 -5.83 -9.91 2.45
C ALA A 68 -5.14 -11.27 2.32
N VAL A 69 -3.96 -11.44 2.92
CA VAL A 69 -3.24 -12.72 2.90
C VAL A 69 -4.01 -13.80 3.65
N ARG A 70 -4.55 -13.49 4.84
CA ARG A 70 -5.38 -14.44 5.60
C ARG A 70 -6.60 -14.88 4.81
N ASP A 71 -7.32 -13.95 4.19
CA ASP A 71 -8.48 -14.26 3.36
C ASP A 71 -8.09 -15.14 2.17
N ARG A 72 -6.98 -14.84 1.50
CA ARG A 72 -6.48 -15.63 0.37
C ARG A 72 -5.97 -17.01 0.78
N ALA A 73 -5.42 -17.15 1.98
CA ALA A 73 -4.97 -18.40 2.55
C ALA A 73 -6.11 -19.25 3.15
N GLY A 74 -7.36 -18.75 3.13
CA GLY A 74 -8.51 -19.44 3.73
C GLY A 74 -8.49 -19.43 5.27
N ILE A 75 -7.74 -18.53 5.89
CA ILE A 75 -7.61 -18.38 7.35
C ILE A 75 -8.62 -17.31 7.86
N ALA A 76 -9.84 -17.37 7.32
CA ALA A 76 -10.94 -16.50 7.70
C ALA A 76 -11.61 -17.04 8.98
N GLY A 77 -11.69 -16.21 10.02
CA GLY A 77 -12.50 -16.37 11.23
C GLY A 77 -12.76 -17.80 11.75
N ARG A 78 -11.92 -18.25 12.68
CA ARG A 78 -12.41 -18.89 13.90
C ARG A 78 -12.53 -17.82 14.97
#